data_AF-A0A963S2C4-F1
#
_entry.id   AF-A0A963S2C4-F1
#
_cell.length_a   1.000
_cell.length_b   1.000
_cell.length_c   1.000
_cell.angle_alpha   90.00
_cell.angle_beta   90.00
_cell.angle_gamma   90.00
#
_symmetry.space_group_name_H-M   'P 1'
#
loop_
_entity.id
_entity.type
_entity.pdbx_description
1 polymer ?
#
loop_
_entity_poly.entity_id
_entity_poly.type
_entity_poly.pdbx_seq_one_letter_code
_entity_poly.pdbx_strand_id
1 'polypeptide(L)'
;MAATDIAAPVRRMGSQLRDRLKAVSALTLLLSVLGAVFLFALGWALFVNDPLGGQPVVRAALNEPKPRDGGDQQPQIRSDADDSDDSPQPADSRISLPDASGGQVVISDPIAGAIDGNGDLIEQGRHGPLPKIAADGRKPVEVYARPAPDLAPGQARIALIVNGLGISAAGTEDAIRRLPADVTLAFAPYGRDLRRLSRIARTDGHELLLQVPLEPYDYPDNDPGP
;
A
#
# COMPACT_ATOMS: atom_id res chain seq x y z
N MET A 1 -32.42 -21.80 102.36
CA MET A 1 -31.77 -20.56 101.90
C MET A 1 -31.65 -20.62 100.40
N ALA A 2 -32.21 -19.63 99.73
CA ALA A 2 -32.39 -19.57 98.29
C ALA A 2 -31.06 -19.41 97.54
N ALA A 3 -30.95 -20.04 96.37
CA ALA A 3 -29.98 -19.68 95.35
C ALA A 3 -30.78 -19.21 94.12
N THR A 4 -30.64 -17.92 93.83
CA THR A 4 -31.38 -17.17 92.83
C THR A 4 -30.69 -17.24 91.47
N ASP A 5 -31.47 -17.70 90.49
CA ASP A 5 -31.55 -17.34 89.08
C ASP A 5 -30.69 -16.15 88.58
N ILE A 6 -29.85 -16.38 87.56
CA ILE A 6 -29.50 -15.42 86.49
C ILE A 6 -29.22 -16.20 85.19
N ALA A 7 -30.26 -16.58 84.47
CA ALA A 7 -30.17 -16.95 83.05
C ALA A 7 -30.36 -15.71 82.16
N ALA A 8 -29.31 -15.27 81.47
CA ALA A 8 -29.42 -14.30 80.38
C ALA A 8 -29.21 -15.03 79.04
N PRO A 9 -30.19 -15.04 78.11
CA PRO A 9 -29.99 -15.68 76.81
C PRO A 9 -29.23 -14.74 75.87
N VAL A 10 -28.09 -15.21 75.35
CA VAL A 10 -27.35 -14.58 74.26
C VAL A 10 -28.23 -14.55 73.01
N ARG A 11 -28.66 -13.35 72.63
CA ARG A 11 -29.46 -13.09 71.41
C ARG A 11 -28.64 -13.45 70.16
N ARG A 12 -28.92 -14.62 69.56
CA ARG A 12 -28.40 -15.02 68.23
C ARG A 12 -28.94 -14.08 67.15
N MET A 13 -28.21 -13.01 66.87
CA MET A 13 -28.49 -12.04 65.80
C MET A 13 -27.65 -12.38 64.56
N GLY A 14 -27.94 -13.51 63.90
CA GLY A 14 -27.11 -14.00 62.78
C GLY A 14 -27.84 -14.68 61.62
N SER A 15 -29.15 -14.97 61.72
CA SER A 15 -29.87 -15.70 60.68
C SER A 15 -30.54 -14.81 59.63
N GLN A 16 -30.88 -13.56 59.95
CA GLN A 16 -31.69 -12.70 59.07
C GLN A 16 -30.95 -12.22 57.81
N LEU A 17 -29.62 -12.14 57.84
CA LEU A 17 -28.83 -11.78 56.65
C LEU A 17 -28.71 -12.94 55.65
N ARG A 18 -28.79 -14.19 56.11
CA ARG A 18 -28.62 -15.37 55.24
C ARG A 18 -29.88 -15.70 54.45
N ASP A 19 -31.06 -15.35 54.96
CA ASP A 19 -32.33 -15.67 54.29
C ASP A 19 -32.67 -14.69 53.16
N ARG A 20 -32.15 -13.45 53.20
CA ARG A 20 -32.32 -12.49 52.07
C ARG A 20 -31.46 -12.81 50.86
N LEU A 21 -30.37 -13.57 51.04
CA LEU A 21 -29.49 -14.02 49.95
C LEU A 21 -30.04 -15.25 49.20
N LYS A 22 -30.98 -16.00 49.79
CA LYS A 22 -31.63 -17.16 49.14
C LYS A 22 -32.81 -16.79 48.22
N ALA A 23 -33.21 -15.52 48.21
CA ALA A 23 -34.34 -15.03 47.42
C ALA A 23 -33.95 -14.60 45.99
N VAL A 24 -32.67 -14.58 45.66
CA VAL A 24 -32.17 -14.21 44.33
C VAL A 24 -32.08 -15.49 43.51
N SER A 25 -33.00 -15.67 42.57
CA SER A 25 -33.00 -16.86 41.70
C SER A 25 -31.79 -16.80 40.76
N ALA A 26 -31.20 -17.95 40.42
CA ALA A 26 -30.07 -18.02 39.49
C ALA A 26 -30.38 -17.31 38.15
N LEU A 27 -31.65 -17.27 37.75
CA LEU A 27 -32.14 -16.55 36.58
C LEU A 27 -31.99 -15.02 36.70
N THR A 28 -32.26 -14.44 37.88
CA THR A 28 -32.08 -13.00 38.12
C THR A 28 -30.61 -12.57 38.16
N LEU A 29 -29.70 -13.46 38.61
CA LEU A 29 -28.26 -13.24 38.51
C LEU A 29 -27.80 -13.31 37.06
N LEU A 30 -28.26 -14.31 36.30
CA LEU A 30 -27.95 -14.45 34.87
C LEU A 30 -28.40 -13.23 34.07
N LEU A 31 -29.65 -12.77 34.24
CA LEU A 31 -30.15 -11.59 33.53
C LEU A 31 -29.40 -10.32 33.92
N SER A 32 -29.04 -10.15 35.19
CA SER A 32 -28.25 -9.00 35.65
C SER A 32 -26.85 -8.99 35.02
N VAL A 33 -26.19 -10.15 34.95
CA VAL A 33 -24.88 -10.27 34.31
C VAL A 33 -24.98 -10.00 32.81
N LEU A 34 -25.97 -10.58 32.13
CA LEU A 34 -26.17 -10.37 30.70
C LEU A 34 -26.49 -8.91 30.38
N GLY A 35 -27.31 -8.26 31.22
CA GLY A 35 -27.61 -6.84 31.14
C GLY A 35 -26.37 -5.96 31.35
N ALA A 36 -25.52 -6.30 32.32
CA ALA A 36 -24.27 -5.57 32.56
C ALA A 36 -23.29 -5.71 31.38
N VAL A 37 -23.15 -6.91 30.80
CA VAL A 37 -22.33 -7.13 29.60
C VAL A 37 -22.88 -6.35 28.40
N PHE A 38 -24.20 -6.36 28.21
CA PHE A 38 -24.84 -5.62 27.13
C PHE A 38 -24.65 -4.10 27.29
N LEU A 39 -24.85 -3.55 28.49
CA LEU A 39 -24.64 -2.12 28.75
C LEU A 39 -23.18 -1.72 28.59
N PHE A 40 -22.24 -2.58 28.98
CA PHE A 40 -20.82 -2.36 28.76
C PHE A 40 -20.48 -2.35 27.26
N ALA A 41 -20.96 -3.34 26.50
CA ALA A 41 -20.74 -3.40 25.05
C ALA A 41 -21.39 -2.21 24.32
N LEU A 42 -22.60 -1.82 24.72
CA LEU A 42 -23.31 -0.68 24.16
C LEU A 42 -22.60 0.64 24.50
N GLY A 43 -22.14 0.80 25.75
CA GLY A 43 -21.34 1.94 26.16
C GLY A 43 -20.03 2.03 25.39
N TRP A 44 -19.33 0.90 25.22
CA TRP A 44 -18.11 0.83 24.43
C TRP A 44 -18.37 1.24 22.97
N ALA A 45 -19.40 0.68 22.33
CA ALA A 45 -19.75 0.99 20.94
C ALA A 45 -20.17 2.46 20.73
N LEU A 46 -20.78 3.09 21.74
CA LEU A 46 -21.20 4.49 21.66
C LEU A 46 -20.07 5.49 21.97
N PHE A 47 -19.08 5.11 22.79
CA PHE A 47 -18.02 6.02 23.25
C PHE A 47 -16.67 5.83 22.55
N VAL A 48 -16.36 4.63 22.03
CA VAL A 48 -15.11 4.37 21.30
C VAL A 48 -15.38 4.51 19.80
N ASN A 49 -15.23 5.75 19.33
CA ASN A 49 -15.10 6.07 17.92
C ASN A 49 -13.62 6.00 17.52
N ASP A 50 -13.11 4.79 17.25
CA ASP A 50 -11.85 4.60 16.53
C ASP A 50 -12.11 3.94 15.16
N PRO A 51 -12.56 4.72 14.16
CA PRO A 51 -12.86 4.18 12.83
C PRO A 51 -11.62 3.76 12.03
N LEU A 52 -10.40 3.99 12.54
CA LEU A 52 -9.15 3.77 11.82
C LEU A 52 -8.16 2.85 12.55
N GLY A 53 -8.48 2.37 13.76
CA GLY A 53 -7.71 1.34 14.46
C GLY A 53 -6.21 1.64 14.57
N GLY A 54 -5.84 2.92 14.74
CA GLY A 54 -4.44 3.33 14.84
C GLY A 54 -3.68 3.49 13.51
N GLN A 55 -4.34 3.50 12.35
CA GLN A 55 -3.67 3.84 11.09
C GLN A 55 -3.21 5.31 11.07
N PRO A 56 -1.92 5.62 10.81
CA PRO A 56 -1.47 6.99 10.67
C PRO A 56 -2.02 7.59 9.38
N VAL A 57 -2.96 8.52 9.50
CA VAL A 57 -3.49 9.30 8.36
C VAL A 57 -2.98 10.74 8.43
N VAL A 58 -2.22 11.16 7.42
CA VAL A 58 -1.82 12.56 7.24
C VAL A 58 -2.77 13.19 6.23
N ARG A 59 -3.62 14.11 6.69
CA ARG A 59 -4.46 14.94 5.82
C ARG A 59 -3.71 16.23 5.50
N ALA A 60 -3.21 16.36 4.29
CA ALA A 60 -2.66 17.62 3.81
C ALA A 60 -3.81 18.57 3.43
N ALA A 61 -3.87 19.75 4.06
CA ALA A 61 -4.82 20.80 3.65
C ALA A 61 -4.33 21.40 2.32
N LEU A 62 -5.18 21.33 1.29
CA LEU A 62 -4.96 22.09 0.05
C LEU A 62 -5.25 23.56 0.38
N ASN A 63 -4.21 24.40 0.38
CA ASN A 63 -4.43 25.86 0.44
C ASN A 63 -5.13 26.28 -0.85
N GLU A 64 -6.37 26.74 -0.76
CA GLU A 64 -7.10 27.30 -1.89
C GLU A 64 -6.33 28.50 -2.46
N PRO A 65 -5.96 28.50 -3.75
CA PRO A 65 -5.32 29.64 -4.35
C PRO A 65 -6.32 30.79 -4.42
N LYS A 66 -5.96 31.93 -3.80
CA LYS A 66 -6.71 33.20 -3.87
C LYS A 66 -7.04 33.51 -5.34
N PRO A 67 -8.33 33.78 -5.70
CA PRO A 67 -8.71 34.09 -7.07
C PRO A 67 -7.93 35.30 -7.57
N ARG A 68 -7.24 35.14 -8.70
CA ARG A 68 -6.67 36.28 -9.44
C ARG A 68 -7.79 36.85 -10.30
N ASP A 69 -8.21 38.08 -9.99
CA ASP A 69 -8.99 38.91 -10.90
C ASP A 69 -8.17 39.14 -12.17
N GLY A 70 -8.67 38.70 -13.33
CA GLY A 70 -8.04 39.02 -14.61
C GLY A 70 -8.44 38.13 -15.78
N GLY A 71 -9.54 38.50 -16.45
CA GLY A 71 -9.64 38.52 -17.91
C GLY A 71 -9.92 37.18 -18.62
N ASP A 72 -11.13 37.08 -19.16
CA ASP A 72 -11.61 36.03 -20.05
C ASP A 72 -10.68 35.74 -21.22
N GLN A 73 -10.04 34.57 -21.26
CA GLN A 73 -9.64 33.91 -22.50
C GLN A 73 -9.80 32.38 -22.36
N GLN A 74 -10.96 31.89 -22.80
CA GLN A 74 -11.19 30.47 -23.06
C GLN A 74 -10.36 30.05 -24.29
N PRO A 75 -9.46 29.05 -24.21
CA PRO A 75 -8.77 28.54 -25.39
C PRO A 75 -9.77 27.81 -26.28
N GLN A 76 -10.01 28.36 -27.48
CA GLN A 76 -10.81 27.71 -28.52
C GLN A 76 -9.96 26.65 -29.22
N ILE A 77 -10.42 25.40 -29.22
CA ILE A 77 -9.84 24.30 -29.98
C ILE A 77 -10.12 24.57 -31.46
N ARG A 78 -9.07 24.90 -32.23
CA ARG A 78 -9.13 24.88 -33.70
C ARG A 78 -8.89 23.44 -34.16
N SER A 79 -9.85 22.93 -34.92
CA SER A 79 -9.78 21.66 -35.63
C SER A 79 -9.38 21.96 -37.07
N ASP A 80 -8.10 21.81 -37.37
CA ASP A 80 -7.63 21.79 -38.75
C ASP A 80 -7.31 20.33 -39.08
N ALA A 81 -8.30 19.66 -39.67
CA ALA A 81 -8.10 18.46 -40.45
C ALA A 81 -7.65 18.90 -41.84
N ASP A 82 -6.45 18.50 -42.25
CA ASP A 82 -6.12 18.41 -43.67
C ASP A 82 -5.35 17.13 -43.95
N ASP A 83 -5.76 16.57 -45.07
CA ASP A 83 -5.62 15.22 -45.56
C ASP A 83 -4.37 15.15 -46.45
N SER A 84 -3.47 14.19 -46.23
CA SER A 84 -2.51 13.78 -47.25
C SER A 84 -2.13 12.32 -47.04
N ASP A 85 -2.90 11.51 -47.75
CA ASP A 85 -2.64 10.15 -48.17
C ASP A 85 -1.28 10.03 -48.88
N ASP A 86 -0.36 9.26 -48.33
CA ASP A 86 0.72 8.61 -49.09
C ASP A 86 1.09 7.28 -48.43
N SER A 87 0.74 6.18 -49.08
CA SER A 87 1.19 4.82 -48.76
C SER A 87 2.19 4.38 -49.82
N PRO A 88 3.31 3.72 -49.45
CA PRO A 88 3.40 2.31 -49.85
C PRO A 88 4.22 1.37 -48.94
N GLN A 89 3.58 0.23 -48.62
CA GLN A 89 4.05 -1.18 -48.71
C GLN A 89 5.08 -1.75 -47.69
N PRO A 90 4.94 -3.04 -47.28
CA PRO A 90 5.62 -3.62 -46.13
C PRO A 90 6.99 -4.20 -46.50
N ALA A 91 8.02 -3.82 -45.74
CA ALA A 91 9.36 -4.38 -45.86
C ALA A 91 9.54 -5.59 -44.92
N ASP A 92 9.56 -6.77 -45.53
CA ASP A 92 10.13 -8.02 -45.01
C ASP A 92 11.46 -7.77 -44.28
N SER A 93 11.47 -7.89 -42.95
CA SER A 93 12.70 -7.99 -42.18
C SER A 93 12.91 -9.44 -41.77
N ARG A 94 13.52 -10.20 -42.68
CA ARG A 94 14.07 -11.53 -42.41
C ARG A 94 15.13 -11.41 -41.30
N ILE A 95 14.91 -12.10 -40.19
CA ILE A 95 15.87 -12.23 -39.10
C ILE A 95 16.98 -13.17 -39.58
N SER A 96 18.15 -12.63 -39.87
CA SER A 96 19.37 -13.41 -40.10
C SER A 96 20.02 -13.76 -38.76
N LEU A 97 19.97 -15.02 -38.36
CA LEU A 97 20.79 -15.56 -37.27
C LEU A 97 22.26 -15.66 -37.73
N PRO A 98 23.25 -15.13 -37.00
CA PRO A 98 24.64 -15.48 -37.22
C PRO A 98 24.94 -16.89 -36.70
N ASP A 99 25.68 -17.60 -37.53
CA ASP A 99 26.25 -18.93 -37.35
C ASP A 99 26.97 -19.13 -36.01
N ALA A 100 26.77 -20.30 -35.40
CA ALA A 100 27.36 -20.70 -34.14
C ALA A 100 28.76 -21.27 -34.40
N SER A 101 29.79 -20.46 -34.14
CA SER A 101 31.17 -20.94 -34.14
C SER A 101 31.94 -20.38 -32.94
N GLY A 102 32.12 -21.25 -31.93
CA GLY A 102 33.28 -21.28 -31.04
C GLY A 102 33.67 -19.97 -30.35
N GLY A 103 32.88 -19.55 -29.37
CA GLY A 103 33.26 -18.51 -28.42
C GLY A 103 32.53 -18.73 -27.10
N GLN A 104 33.27 -18.73 -26.00
CA GLN A 104 32.80 -18.89 -24.63
C GLN A 104 31.46 -18.16 -24.41
N VAL A 105 30.41 -18.91 -24.07
CA VAL A 105 29.11 -18.34 -23.70
C VAL A 105 29.29 -17.61 -22.38
N VAL A 106 29.70 -16.35 -22.46
CA VAL A 106 29.40 -15.40 -21.39
C VAL A 106 27.89 -15.30 -21.42
N ILE A 107 27.23 -15.90 -20.43
CA ILE A 107 25.82 -15.64 -20.15
C ILE A 107 25.78 -14.20 -19.64
N SER A 108 25.84 -13.25 -20.57
CA SER A 108 25.54 -11.86 -20.33
C SER A 108 24.05 -11.84 -20.04
N ASP A 109 23.69 -11.85 -18.76
CA ASP A 109 22.31 -11.74 -18.33
C ASP A 109 21.77 -10.42 -18.93
N PRO A 110 20.80 -10.47 -19.87
CA PRO A 110 20.38 -9.30 -20.65
C PRO A 110 19.76 -8.19 -19.77
N ILE A 111 19.59 -8.45 -18.48
CA ILE A 111 19.08 -7.51 -17.48
C ILE A 111 20.09 -6.38 -17.21
N ALA A 112 21.41 -6.63 -17.27
CA ALA A 112 22.40 -5.61 -16.91
C ALA A 112 22.69 -4.60 -18.04
N GLY A 113 22.38 -4.95 -19.29
CA GLY A 113 22.73 -4.13 -20.45
C GLY A 113 21.56 -3.58 -21.27
N ALA A 114 20.36 -4.15 -21.17
CA ALA A 114 19.40 -4.03 -22.28
C ALA A 114 18.26 -3.02 -22.12
N ILE A 115 18.34 -2.01 -21.24
CA ILE A 115 17.36 -0.90 -21.34
C ILE A 115 18.01 0.50 -21.40
N ASP A 116 19.03 0.85 -20.58
CA ASP A 116 19.46 2.27 -20.51
C ASP A 116 20.98 2.53 -20.50
N GLY A 117 21.84 1.56 -20.85
CA GLY A 117 23.30 1.77 -20.81
C GLY A 117 23.90 2.05 -19.41
N ASN A 118 23.08 1.95 -18.35
CA ASN A 118 23.43 2.26 -16.96
C ASN A 118 23.98 1.04 -16.19
N GLY A 119 24.79 0.21 -16.85
CA GLY A 119 25.37 -0.98 -16.22
C GLY A 119 26.27 -0.66 -15.01
N ASP A 120 26.75 0.57 -14.92
CA ASP A 120 27.54 1.08 -13.79
C ASP A 120 26.72 1.37 -12.52
N LEU A 121 25.39 1.39 -12.60
CA LEU A 121 24.47 1.44 -11.47
C LEU A 121 24.10 0.05 -10.93
N ILE A 122 24.75 -1.01 -11.43
CA ILE A 122 24.46 -2.39 -11.04
C ILE A 122 25.73 -3.04 -10.44
N GLU A 123 25.55 -3.79 -9.37
CA GLU A 123 26.51 -4.78 -8.88
C GLU A 123 25.91 -6.17 -8.93
N GLN A 124 26.76 -7.17 -9.16
CA GLN A 124 26.32 -8.57 -9.12
C GLN A 124 26.37 -9.08 -7.68
N GLY A 125 25.19 -9.30 -7.10
CA GLY A 125 25.05 -9.93 -5.80
C GLY A 125 24.81 -11.44 -5.90
N ARG A 126 24.87 -12.13 -4.76
CA ARG A 126 24.59 -13.58 -4.65
C ARG A 126 23.17 -13.98 -5.08
N HIS A 127 22.24 -13.03 -5.07
CA HIS A 127 20.82 -13.23 -5.43
C HIS A 127 20.43 -12.53 -6.73
N GLY A 128 21.41 -12.08 -7.52
CA GLY A 128 21.20 -11.34 -8.76
C GLY A 128 21.68 -9.89 -8.67
N PRO A 129 21.37 -9.08 -9.70
CA PRO A 129 21.83 -7.70 -9.80
C PRO A 129 21.19 -6.81 -8.72
N LEU A 130 22.00 -5.98 -8.08
CA LEU A 130 21.58 -5.01 -7.07
C LEU A 130 21.87 -3.57 -7.55
N PRO A 131 21.00 -2.61 -7.22
CA PRO A 131 21.26 -1.21 -7.50
C PRO A 131 22.40 -0.69 -6.62
N LYS A 132 23.38 -0.02 -7.21
CA LYS A 132 24.46 0.69 -6.52
C LYS A 132 24.59 2.13 -7.00
N ILE A 133 25.31 2.94 -6.22
CA ILE A 133 25.77 4.26 -6.65
C ILE A 133 26.92 4.05 -7.66
N ALA A 134 26.86 4.75 -8.80
CA ALA A 134 27.93 4.68 -9.80
C ALA A 134 29.22 5.35 -9.29
N ALA A 135 30.35 5.06 -9.93
CA ALA A 135 31.64 5.61 -9.53
C ALA A 135 31.72 7.15 -9.68
N ASP A 136 30.87 7.71 -10.54
CA ASP A 136 30.70 9.15 -10.75
C ASP A 136 29.73 9.82 -9.75
N GLY A 137 29.13 9.05 -8.84
CA GLY A 137 28.21 9.53 -7.81
C GLY A 137 26.72 9.51 -8.21
N ARG A 138 26.37 9.16 -9.45
CA ARG A 138 24.97 9.04 -9.88
C ARG A 138 24.26 7.97 -9.06
N LYS A 139 23.02 8.27 -8.64
CA LYS A 139 22.20 7.33 -7.86
C LYS A 139 21.09 6.72 -8.72
N PRO A 140 20.72 5.45 -8.48
CA PRO A 140 19.57 4.83 -9.15
C PRO A 140 18.28 5.63 -9.01
N VAL A 141 18.05 6.27 -7.86
CA VAL A 141 16.86 7.11 -7.61
C VAL A 141 16.82 8.37 -8.48
N GLU A 142 17.97 8.86 -8.94
CA GLU A 142 18.06 10.04 -9.81
C GLU A 142 18.01 9.65 -11.28
N VAL A 143 18.73 8.58 -11.65
CA VAL A 143 18.85 8.14 -13.04
C VAL A 143 17.57 7.47 -13.55
N TYR A 144 16.86 6.75 -12.68
CA TYR A 144 15.59 6.13 -13.02
C TYR A 144 14.37 6.97 -12.62
N ALA A 145 14.59 8.19 -12.12
CA ALA A 145 13.51 9.11 -11.85
C ALA A 145 12.79 9.48 -13.14
N ARG A 146 11.48 9.61 -13.06
CA ARG A 146 10.74 10.27 -14.13
C ARG A 146 10.88 11.79 -13.98
N PRO A 147 11.23 12.52 -15.06
CA PRO A 147 11.25 13.97 -15.02
C PRO A 147 9.90 14.52 -14.56
N ALA A 148 9.92 15.37 -13.54
CA ALA A 148 8.72 16.01 -13.05
C ALA A 148 8.30 17.13 -14.02
N PRO A 149 6.99 17.34 -14.25
CA PRO A 149 6.53 18.41 -15.14
C PRO A 149 6.95 19.78 -14.61
N ASP A 150 7.22 20.72 -15.52
CA ASP A 150 7.46 22.11 -15.15
C ASP A 150 6.17 22.71 -14.61
N LEU A 151 6.26 23.36 -13.45
CA LEU A 151 5.12 23.98 -12.79
C LEU A 151 5.28 25.49 -12.77
N ALA A 152 4.17 26.20 -13.02
CA ALA A 152 4.12 27.63 -12.85
C ALA A 152 4.28 28.03 -11.37
N PRO A 153 4.84 29.21 -11.06
CA PRO A 153 4.94 29.70 -9.69
C PRO A 153 3.59 29.65 -8.96
N GLY A 154 3.56 28.94 -7.84
CA GLY A 154 2.36 28.77 -7.00
C GLY A 154 1.53 27.52 -7.28
N GLN A 155 1.93 26.64 -8.20
CA GLN A 155 1.29 25.33 -8.38
C GLN A 155 1.88 24.27 -7.44
N ALA A 156 1.02 23.37 -6.94
CA ALA A 156 1.43 22.22 -6.12
C ALA A 156 1.76 20.99 -6.98
N ARG A 157 2.69 20.16 -6.50
CA ARG A 157 3.01 18.85 -7.10
C ARG A 157 2.29 17.75 -6.35
N ILE A 158 1.77 16.76 -7.08
CA ILE A 158 1.16 15.54 -6.53
C ILE A 158 1.89 14.36 -7.16
N ALA A 159 2.23 13.36 -6.34
CA ALA A 159 2.72 12.07 -6.81
C ALA A 159 1.64 11.01 -6.55
N LEU A 160 1.33 10.20 -7.55
CA LEU A 160 0.42 9.06 -7.42
C LEU A 160 1.23 7.77 -7.56
N ILE A 161 1.12 6.91 -6.55
CA ILE A 161 1.78 5.61 -6.53
C ILE A 161 0.70 4.52 -6.49
N VAL A 162 0.70 3.65 -7.49
CA VAL A 162 -0.12 2.43 -7.49
C VAL A 162 0.74 1.28 -7.03
N ASN A 163 0.21 0.47 -6.12
CA ASN A 163 0.96 -0.55 -5.40
C ASN A 163 0.42 -1.97 -5.70
N GLY A 164 1.15 -3.01 -5.29
CA GLY A 164 0.73 -4.40 -5.50
C GLY A 164 0.84 -4.88 -6.94
N LEU A 165 1.63 -4.20 -7.78
CA LEU A 165 1.87 -4.66 -9.14
C LEU A 165 2.63 -5.98 -9.13
N GLY A 166 2.28 -6.86 -10.05
CA GLY A 166 2.81 -8.22 -10.17
C GLY A 166 1.99 -9.30 -9.44
N ILE A 167 1.14 -8.95 -8.47
CA ILE A 167 0.28 -9.94 -7.79
C ILE A 167 -0.75 -10.53 -8.77
N SER A 168 -1.37 -9.65 -9.57
CA SER A 168 -2.22 -10.04 -10.70
C SER A 168 -1.57 -9.59 -12.00
N ALA A 169 -1.19 -10.54 -12.86
CA ALA A 169 -0.61 -10.23 -14.16
C ALA A 169 -1.57 -9.39 -15.02
N ALA A 170 -2.83 -9.83 -15.14
CA ALA A 170 -3.85 -9.10 -15.92
C ALA A 170 -4.11 -7.70 -15.35
N GLY A 171 -4.20 -7.55 -14.03
CA GLY A 171 -4.40 -6.24 -13.39
C GLY A 171 -3.20 -5.32 -13.57
N THR A 172 -1.98 -5.86 -13.55
CA THR A 172 -0.75 -5.09 -13.78
C THR A 172 -0.64 -4.63 -15.22
N GLU A 173 -0.92 -5.51 -16.19
CA GLU A 173 -0.92 -5.12 -17.60
C GLU A 173 -2.00 -4.08 -17.91
N ASP A 174 -3.17 -4.19 -17.28
CA ASP A 174 -4.22 -3.18 -17.43
C ASP A 174 -3.85 -1.83 -16.82
N ALA A 175 -3.19 -1.84 -15.65
CA ALA A 175 -2.65 -0.64 -15.02
C ALA A 175 -1.61 0.04 -15.92
N ILE A 176 -0.64 -0.71 -16.46
CA ILE A 176 0.37 -0.16 -17.38
C ILE A 176 -0.29 0.46 -18.62
N ARG A 177 -1.27 -0.22 -19.24
CA ARG A 177 -1.92 0.27 -20.46
C ARG A 177 -2.79 1.53 -20.26
N ARG A 178 -3.39 1.70 -19.08
CA ARG A 178 -4.41 2.74 -18.84
C ARG A 178 -3.92 3.93 -18.06
N LEU A 179 -2.93 3.73 -17.19
CA LEU A 179 -2.41 4.81 -16.37
C LEU A 179 -1.44 5.66 -17.21
N PRO A 180 -1.48 7.00 -17.08
CA PRO A 180 -0.48 7.83 -17.73
C PRO A 180 0.89 7.56 -17.10
N ALA A 181 1.95 7.80 -17.87
CA ALA A 181 3.34 7.62 -17.41
C ALA A 181 3.68 8.42 -16.13
N ASP A 182 2.92 9.47 -15.82
CA ASP A 182 3.03 10.26 -14.57
C ASP A 182 2.73 9.47 -13.29
N VAL A 183 2.13 8.28 -13.41
CA VAL A 183 1.85 7.41 -12.27
C VAL A 183 3.02 6.49 -12.02
N THR A 184 3.55 6.52 -10.79
CA THR A 184 4.61 5.61 -10.34
C THR A 184 4.01 4.24 -10.02
N LEU A 185 4.67 3.17 -10.46
CA LEU A 185 4.21 1.80 -10.26
C LEU A 185 5.13 1.05 -9.28
N ALA A 186 4.58 0.63 -8.13
CA ALA A 186 5.30 -0.15 -7.12
C ALA A 186 5.01 -1.66 -7.24
N PHE A 187 6.04 -2.43 -7.58
CA PHE A 187 5.97 -3.87 -7.76
C PHE A 187 6.19 -4.63 -6.45
N ALA A 188 5.33 -5.61 -6.21
CA ALA A 188 5.47 -6.56 -5.11
C ALA A 188 6.63 -7.55 -5.41
N PRO A 189 7.40 -7.97 -4.39
CA PRO A 189 8.57 -8.83 -4.59
C PRO A 189 8.21 -10.25 -5.03
N TYR A 190 6.98 -10.69 -4.76
CA TYR A 190 6.50 -12.06 -5.04
C TYR A 190 5.55 -12.13 -6.23
N GLY A 191 5.50 -11.06 -7.04
CA GLY A 191 4.67 -11.03 -8.23
C GLY A 191 5.11 -12.03 -9.29
N ARG A 192 4.18 -12.38 -10.19
CA ARG A 192 4.46 -13.22 -11.36
C ARG A 192 4.93 -12.36 -12.52
N ASP A 193 5.83 -12.89 -13.33
CA ASP A 193 6.31 -12.25 -14.57
C ASP A 193 6.91 -10.84 -14.40
N LEU A 194 7.44 -10.52 -13.20
CA LEU A 194 7.96 -9.19 -12.85
C LEU A 194 8.95 -8.65 -13.87
N ARG A 195 9.86 -9.48 -14.39
CA ARG A 195 10.83 -9.08 -15.42
C ARG A 195 10.19 -8.58 -16.71
N ARG A 196 9.10 -9.20 -17.16
CA ARG A 196 8.38 -8.77 -18.37
C ARG A 196 7.61 -7.50 -18.09
N LEU A 197 6.85 -7.49 -17.00
CA LEU A 197 5.95 -6.40 -16.64
C LEU A 197 6.72 -5.11 -16.30
N SER A 198 7.83 -5.20 -15.57
CA SER A 198 8.67 -4.05 -15.27
C SER A 198 9.34 -3.46 -16.50
N ARG A 199 9.74 -4.31 -17.46
CA ARG A 199 10.27 -3.86 -18.75
C ARG A 199 9.22 -3.06 -19.52
N ILE A 200 8.02 -3.61 -19.68
CA ILE A 200 6.94 -2.93 -20.41
C ILE A 200 6.59 -1.60 -19.71
N ALA A 201 6.45 -1.61 -18.38
CA ALA A 201 6.18 -0.39 -17.62
C ALA A 201 7.27 0.69 -17.78
N ARG A 202 8.55 0.29 -17.82
CA ARG A 202 9.67 1.21 -18.10
C ARG A 202 9.61 1.75 -19.52
N THR A 203 9.31 0.90 -20.51
CA THR A 203 9.16 1.32 -21.91
C THR A 203 8.00 2.29 -22.10
N ASP A 204 6.90 2.13 -21.36
CA ASP A 204 5.77 3.07 -21.32
C ASP A 204 6.08 4.36 -20.52
N GLY A 205 7.27 4.46 -19.91
CA GLY A 205 7.77 5.68 -19.27
C GLY A 205 7.37 5.85 -17.81
N HIS A 206 6.88 4.80 -17.16
CA HIS A 206 6.58 4.84 -15.72
C HIS A 206 7.85 4.83 -14.88
N GLU A 207 7.84 5.62 -13.79
CA GLU A 207 8.77 5.44 -12.69
C GLU A 207 8.38 4.17 -11.91
N LEU A 208 9.38 3.37 -11.53
CA LEU A 208 9.15 2.09 -10.84
C LEU A 208 9.72 2.09 -9.43
N LEU A 209 8.98 1.48 -8.50
CA LEU A 209 9.42 1.21 -7.13
C LEU A 209 9.36 -0.29 -6.82
N LEU A 210 10.22 -0.72 -5.90
CA LEU A 210 10.16 -2.06 -5.30
C LEU A 210 9.48 -1.96 -3.94
N GLN A 211 8.45 -2.76 -3.72
CA GLN A 211 7.83 -2.89 -2.41
C GLN A 211 8.66 -3.82 -1.53
N VAL A 212 8.88 -3.40 -0.28
CA VAL A 212 9.52 -4.22 0.73
C VAL A 212 8.46 -4.54 1.78
N PRO A 213 8.00 -5.81 1.89
CA PRO A 213 7.08 -6.20 2.94
C PRO A 213 7.77 -6.06 4.30
N LEU A 214 7.04 -5.51 5.27
CA LEU A 214 7.49 -5.33 6.64
C LEU A 214 6.51 -6.04 7.57
N GLU A 215 6.98 -6.38 8.77
CA GLU A 215 6.16 -7.04 9.79
C GLU A 215 4.97 -6.15 10.20
N PRO A 216 3.73 -6.63 10.07
CA PRO A 216 2.53 -5.91 10.51
C PRO A 216 2.24 -6.14 12.01
N TYR A 217 1.34 -5.35 12.58
CA TYR A 217 0.97 -5.46 13.99
C TYR A 217 0.25 -6.78 14.34
N ASP A 218 -0.45 -7.37 13.36
CA ASP A 218 -1.25 -8.59 13.49
C ASP A 218 -0.51 -9.83 13.00
N TYR A 219 0.82 -9.82 12.96
CA TYR A 219 1.62 -11.02 12.70
C TYR A 219 1.43 -12.04 13.85
N PRO A 220 1.22 -13.35 13.56
CA PRO A 220 1.30 -14.02 12.26
C PRO A 220 -0.05 -14.19 11.53
N ASP A 221 -1.15 -13.59 12.01
CA ASP A 221 -2.46 -13.74 11.36
C ASP A 221 -2.48 -13.09 9.96
N ASN A 222 -1.68 -12.03 9.77
CA ASN A 222 -1.36 -11.44 8.47
C ASN A 222 0.14 -11.58 8.19
N ASP A 223 0.49 -12.62 7.42
CA ASP A 223 1.86 -12.89 7.01
C ASP A 223 2.12 -12.37 5.59
N PRO A 224 2.94 -11.32 5.41
CA PRO A 224 3.24 -10.75 4.10
C PRO A 224 4.19 -11.61 3.25
N GLY A 225 4.76 -12.67 3.81
CA GLY A 225 5.67 -13.60 3.13
C GLY A 225 6.77 -14.15 4.07
N PRO A 226 7.48 -15.20 3.63
CA PRO A 226 8.55 -15.84 4.42
C PRO A 226 9.74 -14.92 4.71
#